data_AF-A0A970P5F3-F1
#
_entry.id   AF-A0A970P5F3-F1
#
_cell.length_a   1.000
_cell.length_b   1.000
_cell.length_c   1.000
_cell.angle_alpha   90.00
_cell.angle_beta   90.00
_cell.angle_gamma   90.00
#
_symmetry.space_group_name_H-M   'P 1'
#
loop_
_entity.id
_entity.type
_entity.pdbx_description
1 polymer ?
#
loop_
_entity_poly.entity_id
_entity_poly.type
_entity_poly.pdbx_seq_one_letter_code
_entity_poly.pdbx_strand_id
1 'polypeptide(L)'
;MKKNKLAEILGYQPGKEIKTYILQRAKDEKKSVIEIAREMSIPPLNIEVTEGHYMHDGRLMTRFEIINECPERRNIFIKTRK
;
A
#
# COMPACT_ATOMS: atom_id res chain seq x y z
N MET A 1 8.73 13.75 12.48
CA MET A 1 8.23 12.81 11.46
C MET A 1 6.92 13.35 10.89
N LYS A 2 6.81 13.59 9.58
CA LYS A 2 5.56 14.07 8.95
C LYS A 2 4.44 13.06 9.26
N LYS A 3 3.33 13.53 9.85
CA LYS A 3 2.17 12.71 10.28
C LYS A 3 1.55 11.85 9.16
N ASN A 4 1.91 12.08 7.89
CA ASN A 4 1.35 11.42 6.71
C ASN A 4 2.10 10.18 6.23
N LYS A 5 3.35 9.94 6.65
CA LYS A 5 4.15 8.79 6.16
C LYS A 5 3.50 7.43 6.47
N LEU A 6 2.77 7.31 7.58
CA LEU A 6 2.13 6.05 7.96
C LEU A 6 0.93 5.72 7.07
N ALA A 7 0.16 6.73 6.66
CA ALA A 7 -0.99 6.56 5.77
C ALA A 7 -0.53 6.19 4.36
N GLU A 8 0.54 6.82 3.88
CA GLU A 8 1.18 6.48 2.61
C GLU A 8 1.60 5.00 2.58
N ILE A 9 2.31 4.53 3.62
CA ILE A 9 2.75 3.12 3.73
C ILE A 9 1.56 2.16 3.80
N LEU A 10 0.54 2.47 4.60
CA LEU A 10 -0.61 1.59 4.81
C LEU A 10 -1.59 1.57 3.63
N GLY A 11 -1.69 2.67 2.89
CA GLY A 11 -2.60 2.81 1.73
C GLY A 11 -4.00 3.25 2.13
N TYR A 12 -4.18 3.61 3.40
CA TYR A 12 -5.41 4.14 3.97
C TYR A 12 -5.06 4.99 5.19
N GLN A 13 -6.00 5.81 5.66
CA GLN A 13 -5.80 6.60 6.86
C GLN A 13 -5.97 5.72 8.11
N PRO A 14 -4.91 5.45 8.90
CA PRO A 14 -5.03 4.57 10.05
C PRO A 14 -5.77 5.24 11.21
N GLY A 15 -6.74 4.52 11.77
CA GLY A 15 -7.43 4.87 13.02
C GLY A 15 -6.51 4.83 14.24
N LYS A 16 -7.02 5.26 15.40
CA LYS A 16 -6.26 5.29 16.67
C LYS A 16 -5.81 3.88 17.08
N GLU A 17 -6.67 2.89 16.90
CA GLU A 17 -6.41 1.49 17.28
C GLU A 17 -5.27 0.86 16.47
N ILE A 18 -5.31 1.01 15.14
CA ILE A 18 -4.23 0.54 14.23
C ILE A 18 -2.90 1.21 14.60
N LYS A 19 -2.90 2.52 14.87
CA LYS A 19 -1.67 3.22 15.30
C LYS A 19 -1.10 2.63 16.59
N THR A 20 -1.95 2.41 17.60
CA THR A 20 -1.55 1.79 18.86
C THR A 20 -1.02 0.38 18.65
N TYR A 21 -1.69 -0.42 17.82
CA TYR A 21 -1.27 -1.79 17.50
C TYR A 21 0.10 -1.83 16.82
N ILE A 22 0.33 -0.98 15.82
CA ILE A 22 1.63 -0.90 15.13
C ILE A 22 2.74 -0.49 16.11
N LEU A 23 2.48 0.49 16.98
CA LEU A 23 3.45 0.92 18.01
C LEU A 23 3.76 -0.19 19.02
N GLN A 24 2.73 -0.95 19.42
CA GLN A 24 2.87 -2.05 20.37
C GLN A 24 3.67 -3.21 19.76
N ARG A 25 3.32 -3.68 18.55
CA ARG A 25 4.09 -4.72 17.84
C ARG A 25 5.53 -4.28 17.57
N ALA A 26 5.76 -3.02 17.20
CA ALA A 26 7.11 -2.51 16.97
C ALA A 26 7.97 -2.65 18.24
N LYS A 27 7.39 -2.38 19.41
CA LYS A 27 8.05 -2.56 20.72
C LYS A 27 8.28 -4.03 21.04
N ASP A 28 7.27 -4.87 20.85
CA ASP A 28 7.31 -6.29 21.25
C ASP A 28 8.27 -7.11 20.36
N GLU A 29 8.30 -6.83 19.05
CA GLU A 29 9.15 -7.54 18.08
C GLU A 29 10.51 -6.88 17.87
N LYS A 30 10.79 -5.76 18.58
CA LYS A 30 11.99 -4.92 18.37
C LYS A 30 12.21 -4.53 16.89
N LYS A 31 11.10 -4.37 16.15
CA LYS A 31 11.10 -3.93 14.75
C LYS A 31 10.76 -2.45 14.66
N SER A 32 11.10 -1.82 13.55
CA SER A 32 10.68 -0.45 13.29
C SER A 32 9.17 -0.38 13.02
N VAL A 33 8.56 0.76 13.36
CA VAL A 33 7.15 1.09 13.03
C VAL A 33 6.89 0.94 11.53
N ILE A 34 7.89 1.24 10.70
CA ILE A 34 7.80 1.15 9.23
C ILE A 34 7.69 -0.31 8.78
N GLU A 35 8.47 -1.22 9.37
CA GLU A 35 8.41 -2.65 9.05
C GLU A 35 7.06 -3.25 9.41
N ILE A 36 6.55 -2.98 10.62
CA ILE A 36 5.24 -3.45 11.05
C ILE A 36 4.13 -2.84 10.18
N ALA A 37 4.22 -1.55 9.84
CA ALA A 37 3.25 -0.91 8.95
C ALA A 37 3.24 -1.52 7.55
N ARG A 38 4.40 -1.94 7.02
CA ARG A 38 4.49 -2.64 5.73
C ARG A 38 3.83 -4.01 5.77
N GLU A 39 4.03 -4.79 6.83
CA GLU A 39 3.35 -6.07 7.01
C GLU A 39 1.82 -5.93 7.02
N MET A 40 1.32 -4.80 7.51
CA MET A 40 -0.12 -4.50 7.59
C MET A 40 -0.65 -3.67 6.41
N SER A 41 0.20 -3.36 5.43
CA SER A 41 -0.22 -2.57 4.28
C SER A 41 -1.23 -3.35 3.45
N ILE A 42 -2.32 -2.69 3.05
CA ILE A 42 -3.24 -3.31 2.10
C ILE A 42 -2.59 -3.20 0.72
N PRO A 43 -2.40 -4.34 0.02
CA PRO A 43 -1.86 -4.31 -1.32
C PRO A 43 -2.77 -3.46 -2.24
N PRO A 44 -2.23 -2.52 -3.03
CA PRO A 44 -3.04 -1.77 -3.98
C PRO A 44 -3.73 -2.72 -4.96
N LEU A 45 -5.04 -2.53 -5.12
CA LEU A 45 -5.86 -3.25 -6.09
C LEU A 45 -5.92 -2.43 -7.37
N ASN A 46 -5.31 -2.96 -8.43
CA ASN A 46 -5.28 -2.33 -9.75
C ASN A 46 -6.20 -3.14 -10.67
N ILE A 47 -7.35 -2.58 -11.04
CA ILE A 47 -8.31 -3.20 -11.96
C ILE A 47 -8.01 -2.73 -13.38
N GLU A 48 -7.89 -3.67 -14.30
CA GLU A 48 -7.64 -3.37 -15.72
C GLU A 48 -8.84 -2.62 -16.30
N VAL A 49 -8.59 -1.41 -16.82
CA VAL A 49 -9.61 -0.55 -17.43
C VAL A 49 -9.62 -0.71 -18.94
N THR A 50 -8.43 -0.81 -19.52
CA THR A 50 -8.21 -1.12 -20.93
C THR A 50 -7.01 -2.05 -21.04
N GLU A 51 -6.82 -2.70 -22.19
CA GLU A 51 -5.83 -3.75 -22.38
C GLU A 51 -4.43 -3.31 -21.91
N GLY A 52 -3.92 -3.97 -20.86
CA GLY A 52 -2.60 -3.68 -20.29
C GLY A 52 -2.51 -2.43 -19.41
N HIS A 53 -3.59 -1.68 -19.21
CA HIS A 53 -3.61 -0.44 -18.44
C HIS A 53 -4.59 -0.48 -17.27
N TYR A 54 -4.17 0.13 -16.17
CA TYR A 54 -4.82 0.14 -14.88
C TYR A 54 -4.98 1.59 -14.43
N MET A 55 -6.06 1.89 -13.70
CA MET A 55 -6.21 3.19 -13.06
C MET A 55 -5.48 3.16 -11.72
N HIS A 56 -4.41 3.94 -11.57
CA HIS A 56 -3.62 4.09 -10.36
C HIS A 56 -3.52 5.57 -10.01
N ASP A 57 -3.98 5.98 -8.82
CA ASP A 57 -3.99 7.38 -8.37
C ASP A 57 -4.56 8.40 -9.41
N GLY A 58 -5.61 7.98 -10.12
CA GLY A 58 -6.28 8.80 -11.14
C GLY A 58 -5.56 8.89 -12.49
N ARG A 59 -4.50 8.10 -12.69
CA ARG A 59 -3.73 8.00 -13.94
C ARG A 59 -3.87 6.60 -14.54
N LEU A 60 -3.95 6.55 -15.87
CA LEU A 60 -3.84 5.30 -16.63
C LEU A 60 -2.37 4.91 -16.72
N MET A 61 -2.01 3.79 -16.11
CA MET A 61 -0.63 3.31 -16.02
C MET A 61 -0.57 1.83 -16.33
N THR A 62 0.56 1.40 -16.88
CA THR A 62 0.89 -0.01 -17.07
C THR A 62 1.30 -0.67 -15.74
N ARG A 63 1.31 -2.00 -15.71
CA ARG A 63 1.80 -2.74 -14.53
C ARG A 63 3.22 -2.34 -14.12
N PHE A 64 4.08 -2.13 -15.12
CA PHE A 64 5.48 -1.80 -14.88
C PHE A 64 5.63 -0.43 -14.22
N GLU A 65 4.88 0.57 -14.68
CA GLU A 65 4.91 1.91 -14.11
C GLU A 65 4.38 1.92 -12.67
N ILE A 66 3.31 1.17 -12.38
CA ILE A 66 2.75 1.06 -11.02
C ILE A 66 3.73 0.38 -10.05
N ILE A 67 4.42 -0.67 -10.50
CA ILE A 67 5.44 -1.35 -9.69
C ILE A 67 6.62 -0.40 -9.41
N ASN A 68 7.01 0.45 -10.37
CA ASN A 68 8.11 1.39 -10.18
C ASN A 68 7.76 2.58 -9.27
N GLU A 69 6.51 3.03 -9.24
CA GLU A 69 6.08 4.08 -8.31
C GLU A 69 5.96 3.57 -6.87
N CYS A 70 5.62 2.30 -6.69
CA CYS A 70 5.43 1.67 -5.38
C CYS A 70 6.14 0.30 -5.28
N PRO A 71 7.48 0.23 -5.43
CA PRO A 71 8.22 -1.02 -5.48
C PRO A 71 8.15 -1.81 -4.17
N GLU A 72 7.95 -1.12 -3.05
CA GLU A 72 7.80 -1.73 -1.73
C GLU A 72 6.41 -2.34 -1.48
N ARG A 73 5.44 -2.13 -2.38
CA ARG A 73 4.06 -2.60 -2.20
C ARG A 73 3.79 -3.82 -3.07
N ARG A 74 3.18 -4.84 -2.46
CA ARG A 74 2.68 -5.99 -3.21
C ARG A 74 1.46 -5.53 -4.00
N ASN A 75 1.59 -5.36 -5.31
CA ASN A 75 0.47 -4.92 -6.16
C ASN A 75 -0.37 -6.12 -6.63
N ILE A 76 -1.69 -6.01 -6.53
CA ILE A 76 -2.62 -7.01 -7.06
C ILE A 76 -3.23 -6.45 -8.34
N PHE A 77 -3.01 -7.16 -9.46
CA PHE A 77 -3.55 -6.80 -10.77
C PHE A 77 -4.71 -7.71 -11.14
N ILE A 78 -5.90 -7.15 -11.28
CA ILE A 78 -7.11 -7.88 -11.63
C ILE A 78 -7.43 -7.62 -13.10
N LYS A 79 -7.49 -8.69 -13.89
CA LYS A 79 -8.02 -8.63 -15.26
C LYS A 79 -9.51 -8.95 -15.21
N THR A 80 -10.35 -8.01 -15.62
CA THR A 80 -11.77 -8.28 -15.83
C THR A 80 -11.93 -9.11 -17.10
N ARG A 81 -12.72 -10.19 -17.05
CA ARG A 81 -13.12 -10.90 -18.27
C ARG A 81 -14.05 -9.98 -19.05
N LYS A 82 -13.77 -9.79 -20.34
CA LYS A 82 -14.72 -9.18 -21.28
C LYS A 82 -15.94 -10.09 -21.44
#